data_AF-A0A378KZS5-F1
#
_entry.id   AF-A0A378KZS5-F1
#
_cell.length_a   1.000
_cell.length_b   1.000
_cell.length_c   1.000
_cell.angle_alpha   90.00
_cell.angle_beta   90.00
_cell.angle_gamma   90.00
#
_symmetry.space_group_name_H-M   'P 1'
#
loop_
_entity.id
_entity.type
_entity.pdbx_description
1 polymer ?
#
loop_
_entity_poly.entity_id
_entity_poly.type
_entity_poly.pdbx_seq_one_letter_code
_entity_poly.pdbx_strand_id
1 'polypeptide(L)'
;MSEKLDKIIQDITVKHGVLLGKDDPILMLQTMNAQLIEENRKAQQDLLIQFREEIESISSQWKDDAKEKAEKVLNAALASSKESVNRLLQESTKELVQVMKKLIADLLINTHSLTQKTQKLSRFALVSSASLFAASCIILLLFCK
;
A
#
# COMPACT_ATOMS: atom_id res chain seq x y z
N MET A 1 26.33 13.21 56.22
CA MET A 1 27.02 11.93 56.54
C MET A 1 27.61 11.90 57.94
N SER A 2 28.24 12.98 58.43
CA SER A 2 28.86 13.05 59.77
C SER A 2 27.92 12.63 60.90
N GLU A 3 26.74 13.23 61.02
CA GLU A 3 25.81 12.95 62.15
C GLU A 3 25.36 11.49 62.24
N LYS A 4 25.27 10.79 61.09
CA LYS A 4 24.91 9.37 61.06
C LYS A 4 26.08 8.50 61.54
N LEU A 5 27.31 8.87 61.17
CA LEU A 5 28.52 8.16 61.56
C LEU A 5 28.84 8.38 63.05
N ASP A 6 28.65 9.61 63.54
CA ASP A 6 28.82 9.98 64.95
C ASP A 6 27.84 9.22 65.86
N LYS A 7 26.58 9.06 65.42
CA LYS A 7 25.61 8.19 66.10
C LYS A 7 26.02 6.73 66.14
N ILE A 8 26.56 6.19 65.04
CA ILE A 8 27.02 4.80 64.96
C ILE A 8 28.20 4.58 65.92
N ILE A 9 29.16 5.51 65.97
CA ILE A 9 30.30 5.44 66.90
C ILE A 9 29.81 5.47 68.36
N GLN A 10 28.86 6.34 68.68
CA GLN A 10 28.27 6.43 70.01
C GLN A 10 27.51 5.15 70.40
N ASP A 11 26.71 4.59 69.49
CA ASP A 11 25.99 3.33 69.72
C ASP A 11 26.92 2.15 69.93
N ILE A 12 28.02 2.06 69.16
CA ILE A 12 29.04 1.02 69.32
C ILE A 12 29.70 1.16 70.70
N THR A 13 30.03 2.38 71.10
CA THR A 13 30.64 2.67 72.42
C THR A 13 29.69 2.27 73.56
N VAL A 14 28.41 2.62 73.48
CA VAL A 14 27.41 2.33 74.53
C VAL A 14 27.09 0.83 74.63
N LYS A 15 26.93 0.14 73.49
CA LYS A 15 26.54 -1.28 73.48
C LYS A 15 27.68 -2.25 73.70
N HIS A 16 28.88 -1.92 73.21
CA HIS A 16 30.00 -2.86 73.18
C HIS A 16 31.20 -2.39 74.03
N GLY A 17 31.16 -1.17 74.58
CA GLY A 17 32.21 -0.63 75.44
C GLY A 17 33.51 -0.28 74.70
N VAL A 18 33.50 -0.25 73.36
CA VAL A 18 34.68 0.01 72.53
C VAL A 18 34.64 1.44 72.03
N LEU A 19 35.65 2.24 72.41
CA LEU A 19 35.84 3.60 71.91
C LEU A 19 36.61 3.58 70.59
N LEU A 20 35.96 3.98 69.50
CA LEU A 20 36.61 4.09 68.18
C LEU A 20 37.30 5.45 68.06
N GLY A 21 38.63 5.43 67.90
CA GLY A 21 39.44 6.62 67.66
C GLY A 21 39.39 7.04 66.18
N LYS A 22 39.83 8.27 65.88
CA LYS A 22 39.82 8.81 64.50
C LYS A 22 40.70 8.00 63.53
N ASP A 23 41.75 7.37 64.06
CA ASP A 23 42.69 6.51 63.33
C ASP A 23 42.31 5.02 63.40
N ASP A 24 41.10 4.70 63.88
CA ASP A 24 40.63 3.32 63.97
C ASP A 24 40.48 2.72 62.56
N PRO A 25 41.08 1.56 62.28
CA PRO A 25 40.99 0.89 60.98
C PRO A 25 39.55 0.65 60.49
N ILE A 26 38.59 0.46 61.40
CA ILE A 26 37.18 0.28 61.06
C ILE A 26 36.59 1.56 60.47
N LEU A 27 36.95 2.73 61.02
CA LEU A 27 36.49 4.01 60.49
C LEU A 27 37.17 4.37 59.16
N MET A 28 38.43 3.99 58.99
CA MET A 28 39.12 4.13 57.69
C MET A 28 38.45 3.26 56.61
N LEU A 29 38.14 1.99 56.91
CA LEU A 29 37.40 1.12 55.99
C LEU A 29 36.02 1.66 55.67
N GLN A 30 35.29 2.19 56.65
CA GLN A 30 33.99 2.82 56.43
C GLN A 30 34.09 4.02 55.48
N THR A 31 35.14 4.82 55.61
CA THR A 31 35.39 5.99 54.77
C THR A 31 35.71 5.57 53.33
N MET A 32 36.62 4.60 53.17
CA MET A 32 36.96 4.05 51.85
C MET A 32 35.74 3.39 51.18
N ASN A 33 34.92 2.66 51.93
CA ASN A 33 33.71 2.03 51.41
C ASN A 33 32.68 3.07 50.96
N ALA A 34 32.46 4.14 51.75
CA ALA A 34 31.57 5.21 51.36
C ALA A 34 32.03 5.92 50.07
N GLN A 35 33.33 6.13 49.92
CA GLN A 35 33.90 6.69 48.69
C GLN A 35 33.72 5.73 47.50
N LEU A 36 34.01 4.43 47.69
CA LEU A 36 33.82 3.41 46.67
C LEU A 36 32.35 3.31 46.20
N ILE A 37 31.40 3.43 47.13
CA ILE A 37 29.96 3.43 46.80
C ILE A 37 29.60 4.65 45.95
N GLU A 38 30.10 5.84 46.30
CA GLU A 38 29.82 7.05 45.51
C GLU A 38 30.47 7.00 44.13
N GLU A 39 31.70 6.48 44.03
CA GLU A 39 32.38 6.27 42.75
C GLU A 39 31.63 5.24 41.89
N ASN A 40 31.18 4.13 42.46
CA ASN A 40 30.33 3.17 41.75
C ASN A 40 29.02 3.80 41.29
N ARG A 41 28.37 4.62 42.14
CA ARG A 41 27.12 5.30 41.77
C ARG A 41 27.32 6.23 40.59
N LYS A 42 28.44 6.96 40.55
CA LYS A 42 28.81 7.81 39.40
C LYS A 42 29.08 6.98 38.14
N ALA A 43 29.91 5.94 38.25
CA ALA A 43 30.20 5.06 37.12
C ALA A 43 28.93 4.40 36.54
N GLN A 44 28.01 3.97 37.41
CA GLN A 44 26.70 3.45 36.98
C GLN A 44 25.85 4.52 36.29
N GLN A 45 25.87 5.75 36.80
CA GLN A 45 25.14 6.86 36.19
C GLN A 45 25.68 7.21 34.80
N ASP A 46 27.01 7.24 34.64
CA ASP A 46 27.66 7.49 33.34
C ASP A 46 27.36 6.37 32.34
N LEU A 47 27.36 5.11 32.78
CA LEU A 47 26.98 3.97 31.95
C LEU A 47 25.52 4.06 31.48
N LEU A 48 24.61 4.48 32.36
CA LEU A 48 23.20 4.65 32.00
C LEU A 48 22.99 5.81 31.01
N ILE A 49 23.78 6.87 31.11
CA ILE A 49 23.77 7.98 30.15
C ILE A 49 24.20 7.47 28.77
N GLN A 50 25.34 6.78 28.70
CA GLN A 50 25.83 6.20 27.43
C GLN A 50 24.83 5.23 26.83
N PHE A 51 24.27 4.33 27.63
CA PHE A 51 23.26 3.39 27.17
C PHE A 51 22.03 4.10 26.60
N ARG A 52 21.57 5.17 27.26
CA ARG A 52 20.47 5.99 26.75
C ARG A 52 20.81 6.62 25.40
N GLU A 53 21.99 7.21 25.27
CA GLU A 53 22.46 7.82 24.02
C GLU A 53 22.53 6.81 22.87
N GLU A 54 23.04 5.60 23.14
CA GLU A 54 23.06 4.51 22.16
C GLU A 54 21.66 4.10 21.72
N ILE A 55 20.72 3.96 22.67
CA ILE A 55 19.32 3.63 22.35
C ILE A 55 18.65 4.74 21.53
N GLU A 56 18.88 6.00 21.87
CA GLU A 56 18.35 7.14 21.09
C GLU A 56 18.92 7.13 19.67
N SER A 57 20.22 6.84 19.50
CA SER A 57 20.88 6.71 18.20
C SER A 57 20.28 5.57 17.36
N ILE A 58 20.21 4.35 17.92
CA ILE A 58 19.65 3.18 17.25
C ILE A 58 18.18 3.43 16.90
N SER A 59 17.40 4.00 17.81
CA SER A 59 15.99 4.30 17.57
C SER A 59 15.80 5.31 16.45
N SER A 60 16.67 6.33 16.34
CA SER A 60 16.60 7.28 15.24
C SER A 60 16.92 6.60 13.91
N GLN A 61 17.97 5.78 13.87
CA GLN A 61 18.33 5.02 12.68
C GLN A 61 17.21 4.08 12.24
N TRP A 62 16.60 3.36 13.18
CA TRP A 62 15.47 2.48 12.88
C TRP A 62 14.25 3.22 12.33
N LYS A 63 13.96 4.42 12.85
CA LYS A 63 12.88 5.26 12.34
C LYS A 63 13.14 5.64 10.89
N ASP A 64 14.36 6.04 10.56
CA ASP A 64 14.73 6.45 9.21
C ASP A 64 14.72 5.25 8.24
N ASP A 65 15.29 4.11 8.65
CA ASP A 65 15.28 2.86 7.88
C ASP A 65 13.85 2.34 7.64
N ALA A 66 12.99 2.41 8.65
CA ALA A 66 11.59 2.01 8.54
C ALA A 66 10.85 2.91 7.56
N LYS A 67 11.10 4.22 7.59
CA LYS A 67 10.53 5.18 6.64
C LYS A 67 10.98 4.89 5.22
N GLU A 68 12.28 4.70 4.99
CA GLU A 68 12.82 4.39 3.66
C GLU A 68 12.21 3.09 3.11
N LYS A 69 12.16 2.03 3.91
CA LYS A 69 11.55 0.76 3.50
C LYS A 69 10.06 0.91 3.19
N ALA A 70 9.32 1.65 4.02
CA ALA A 70 7.90 1.91 3.79
C ALA A 70 7.68 2.67 2.48
N GLU A 71 8.46 3.74 2.23
CA GLU A 71 8.40 4.51 0.99
C GLU A 71 8.75 3.65 -0.23
N LYS A 72 9.78 2.81 -0.14
CA LYS A 72 10.17 1.89 -1.21
C LYS A 72 9.07 0.88 -1.55
N VAL A 73 8.48 0.25 -0.53
CA VAL A 73 7.38 -0.72 -0.71
C VAL A 73 6.16 -0.02 -1.29
N LEU A 74 5.80 1.15 -0.76
CA LEU A 74 4.66 1.93 -1.25
C LEU A 74 4.85 2.34 -2.71
N ASN A 75 6.03 2.82 -3.08
CA ASN A 75 6.34 3.20 -4.46
C ASN A 75 6.33 2.00 -5.41
N ALA A 76 6.86 0.85 -4.98
CA ALA A 76 6.79 -0.38 -5.76
C ALA A 76 5.34 -0.85 -5.97
N ALA A 77 4.52 -0.81 -4.90
CA ALA A 77 3.10 -1.14 -4.97
C ALA A 77 2.33 -0.17 -5.88
N LEU A 78 2.62 1.13 -5.79
CA LEU A 78 2.01 2.16 -6.63
C LEU A 78 2.38 1.99 -8.10
N ALA A 79 3.65 1.69 -8.40
CA ALA A 79 4.11 1.41 -9.76
C ALA A 79 3.41 0.18 -10.34
N SER A 80 3.35 -0.91 -9.57
CA SER A 80 2.64 -2.15 -9.95
C SER A 80 1.14 -1.92 -10.16
N SER A 81 0.50 -1.13 -9.30
CA SER A 81 -0.91 -0.75 -9.44
C SER A 81 -1.16 0.05 -10.72
N LYS A 82 -0.32 1.07 -10.99
CA LYS A 82 -0.42 1.87 -12.22
C LYS A 82 -0.24 1.01 -13.48
N GLU A 83 0.70 0.07 -13.46
CA GLU A 83 0.89 -0.86 -14.56
C GLU A 83 -0.33 -1.77 -14.77
N SER A 84 -0.88 -2.31 -13.68
CA SER A 84 -2.07 -3.16 -13.71
C SER A 84 -3.30 -2.43 -14.25
N VAL A 85 -3.51 -1.18 -13.80
CA VAL A 85 -4.60 -0.31 -14.30
C VAL A 85 -4.42 -0.01 -15.78
N ASN A 86 -3.20 0.34 -16.23
CA ASN A 86 -2.93 0.58 -17.64
C ASN A 86 -3.19 -0.65 -18.51
N ARG A 87 -2.76 -1.84 -18.05
CA ARG A 87 -3.03 -3.10 -18.75
C ARG A 87 -4.53 -3.38 -18.85
N LEU A 88 -5.25 -3.27 -17.74
CA LEU A 88 -6.70 -3.48 -17.70
C LEU A 88 -7.44 -2.49 -18.62
N LEU A 89 -7.06 -1.22 -18.61
CA LEU A 89 -7.63 -0.20 -19.50
C LEU A 89 -7.35 -0.51 -20.97
N GLN A 90 -6.12 -0.91 -21.30
CA GLN A 90 -5.76 -1.24 -22.67
C GLN A 90 -6.53 -2.49 -23.17
N GLU A 91 -6.69 -3.49 -22.32
CA GLU A 91 -7.44 -4.71 -22.62
C GLU A 91 -8.93 -4.41 -22.81
N SER A 92 -9.54 -3.70 -21.86
CA SER A 92 -10.94 -3.28 -21.93
C SER A 92 -11.23 -2.41 -23.16
N THR A 93 -10.30 -1.52 -23.52
CA THR A 93 -10.43 -0.67 -24.71
C THR A 93 -10.36 -1.51 -25.99
N LYS A 94 -9.45 -2.49 -26.06
CA LYS A 94 -9.35 -3.41 -27.20
C LYS A 94 -10.62 -4.24 -27.36
N GLU A 95 -11.13 -4.80 -26.27
CA GLU A 95 -12.39 -5.55 -26.27
C GLU A 95 -13.55 -4.68 -26.74
N LEU A 96 -13.68 -3.47 -26.20
CA LEU A 96 -14.74 -2.54 -26.59
C LEU A 96 -14.67 -2.18 -28.08
N VAL A 97 -13.47 -1.89 -28.60
CA VAL A 97 -13.27 -1.62 -30.04
C VAL A 97 -13.64 -2.84 -30.88
N GLN A 98 -13.32 -4.05 -30.43
CA GLN A 98 -13.65 -5.28 -31.15
C GLN A 98 -15.16 -5.54 -31.16
N VAL A 99 -15.84 -5.34 -30.03
CA VAL A 99 -17.31 -5.41 -29.94
C VAL A 99 -17.95 -4.37 -30.86
N MET A 100 -17.46 -3.13 -30.85
CA MET A 100 -17.99 -2.07 -31.69
C MET A 100 -17.80 -2.35 -33.18
N LYS A 101 -16.63 -2.87 -33.59
CA LYS A 101 -16.39 -3.34 -34.97
C LYS A 101 -17.37 -4.43 -35.36
N LYS A 102 -17.63 -5.40 -34.47
CA LYS A 102 -18.58 -6.49 -34.73
C LYS A 102 -20.00 -5.95 -34.90
N LEU A 103 -20.46 -5.06 -34.02
CA LEU A 103 -21.78 -4.44 -34.12
C LEU A 103 -21.94 -3.65 -35.43
N ILE A 104 -20.92 -2.88 -35.84
CA ILE A 104 -20.94 -2.14 -37.10
C ILE A 104 -21.01 -3.11 -38.30
N ALA A 105 -20.20 -4.18 -38.28
CA ALA A 105 -20.21 -5.19 -39.34
C ALA A 105 -21.58 -5.89 -39.44
N ASP A 106 -22.17 -6.29 -38.31
CA ASP A 106 -23.48 -6.94 -38.26
C ASP A 106 -24.58 -6.01 -38.78
N LEU A 107 -24.55 -4.72 -38.42
CA LEU A 107 -25.48 -3.71 -38.94
C LEU A 107 -25.33 -3.51 -40.46
N LEU A 108 -24.10 -3.50 -40.97
CA LEU A 108 -23.81 -3.34 -42.40
C LEU A 108 -24.27 -4.56 -43.21
N ILE A 109 -24.07 -5.77 -42.71
CA ILE A 109 -24.56 -7.00 -43.33
C ILE A 109 -26.09 -7.03 -43.33
N ASN A 110 -26.72 -6.67 -42.22
CA ASN A 110 -28.17 -6.65 -42.11
C ASN A 110 -28.79 -5.65 -43.09
N THR A 111 -28.29 -4.41 -43.13
CA THR A 111 -28.77 -3.39 -44.07
C THR A 111 -28.58 -3.82 -45.53
N HIS A 112 -27.41 -4.36 -45.90
CA HIS A 112 -27.19 -4.87 -47.25
C HIS A 112 -28.16 -6.01 -47.61
N SER A 113 -28.44 -6.92 -46.68
CA SER A 113 -29.38 -8.02 -46.89
C SER A 113 -30.82 -7.53 -47.07
N LEU A 114 -31.24 -6.48 -46.33
CA LEU A 114 -32.54 -5.85 -46.48
C LEU A 114 -32.66 -5.16 -47.84
N THR A 115 -31.64 -4.41 -48.27
CA THR A 115 -31.61 -3.77 -49.59
C THR A 115 -31.69 -4.79 -50.71
N GLN A 116 -30.98 -5.91 -50.60
CA GLN A 116 -31.06 -6.99 -51.61
C GLN A 116 -32.44 -7.64 -51.65
N LYS A 117 -33.08 -7.88 -50.50
CA LYS A 117 -34.46 -8.42 -50.46
C LYS A 117 -35.45 -7.45 -51.10
N THR A 118 -35.34 -6.16 -50.81
CA THR A 118 -36.18 -5.11 -51.41
C THR A 118 -35.96 -5.00 -52.92
N GLN A 119 -34.73 -5.09 -53.41
CA GLN A 119 -34.45 -5.09 -54.86
C GLN A 119 -35.03 -6.33 -55.57
N LYS A 120 -34.94 -7.51 -54.96
CA LYS A 120 -35.53 -8.74 -55.52
C LYS A 120 -37.06 -8.66 -55.58
N LEU A 121 -37.71 -8.15 -54.53
CA LEU A 121 -39.15 -7.91 -54.50
C LEU A 121 -39.58 -6.88 -55.55
N SER A 122 -38.83 -5.79 -55.71
CA SER A 122 -39.08 -4.77 -56.73
C SER A 122 -38.99 -5.35 -58.15
N ARG A 123 -37.97 -6.17 -58.44
CA ARG A 123 -37.86 -6.87 -59.72
C ARG A 123 -39.03 -7.83 -59.98
N PHE A 124 -39.45 -8.57 -58.96
CA PHE A 124 -40.60 -9.47 -59.08
C PHE A 124 -41.91 -8.71 -59.35
N ALA A 125 -42.10 -7.57 -58.68
CA ALA A 125 -43.25 -6.70 -58.91
C ALA A 125 -43.26 -6.13 -60.35
N LEU A 126 -42.10 -5.72 -60.88
CA LEU A 126 -41.98 -5.25 -62.27
C LEU A 126 -42.28 -6.34 -63.30
N VAL A 127 -41.82 -7.58 -63.07
CA VAL A 127 -42.13 -8.70 -63.98
C VAL A 127 -43.62 -9.03 -63.94
N SER A 128 -44.22 -9.03 -62.75
CA SER A 128 -45.65 -9.26 -62.57
C SER A 128 -46.49 -8.19 -63.28
N SER A 129 -46.17 -6.91 -63.11
CA SER A 129 -46.90 -5.83 -63.78
C SER A 129 -46.75 -5.86 -65.30
N ALA A 130 -45.56 -6.18 -65.82
CA ALA A 130 -45.34 -6.37 -67.26
C ALA A 130 -46.17 -7.54 -67.82
N SER A 131 -46.28 -8.65 -67.07
CA SER A 131 -47.09 -9.80 -67.47
C SER A 131 -48.59 -9.47 -67.52
N LEU A 132 -49.09 -8.72 -66.53
CA LEU A 132 -50.48 -8.26 -66.49
C LEU A 132 -50.79 -7.30 -67.64
N PHE A 133 -49.85 -6.39 -67.96
CA PHE A 133 -50.00 -5.48 -69.09
C PHE A 133 -50.03 -6.24 -70.42
N ALA A 134 -49.13 -7.21 -70.62
CA ALA A 134 -49.12 -8.06 -71.80
C ALA A 134 -50.41 -8.89 -71.94
N ALA A 135 -50.89 -9.47 -70.84
CA ALA A 135 -52.17 -10.20 -70.82
C ALA A 135 -53.36 -9.28 -71.17
N SER A 136 -53.39 -8.06 -70.64
CA SER A 136 -54.41 -7.06 -70.97
C SER A 136 -54.37 -6.66 -72.44
N CYS A 137 -53.19 -6.45 -73.03
CA CYS A 137 -53.03 -6.19 -74.46
C CYS A 137 -53.52 -7.35 -75.33
N ILE A 138 -53.24 -8.61 -74.94
CA ILE A 138 -53.70 -9.80 -75.66
C ILE A 138 -55.24 -9.90 -75.61
N ILE A 139 -55.84 -9.65 -74.44
CA ILE A 139 -57.30 -9.62 -74.28
C ILE A 139 -57.91 -8.55 -75.19
N LEU A 140 -57.38 -7.32 -75.20
CA LEU A 140 -57.85 -6.26 -76.09
C LEU A 140 -57.73 -6.65 -77.58
N LEU A 141 -56.64 -7.29 -77.99
CA LEU A 141 -56.47 -7.78 -79.37
C LEU A 141 -57.45 -8.90 -79.75
N LEU A 142 -57.87 -9.72 -78.79
CA LEU A 142 -58.87 -10.77 -79.01
C LEU A 142 -60.30 -10.22 -79.08
N PHE A 143 -60.61 -9.14 -78.36
CA PHE A 143 -61.94 -8.49 -78.37
C PHE A 143 -62.12 -7.43 -79.47
N CYS A 144 -61.03 -6.89 -80.05
CA CYS A 144 -61.07 -5.94 -81.17
C CYS A 144 -60.92 -6.58 -82.57
N LYS A 145 -61.16 -7.90 -82.68
CA LYS A 145 -61.18 -8.65 -83.95
C LYS A 145 -62.59 -9.13 -84.24
#